data_AF-A0A2E4I3L6-F1
#
_entry.id   AF-A0A2E4I3L6-F1
#
_cell.length_a   1.000
_cell.length_b   1.000
_cell.length_c   1.000
_cell.angle_alpha   90.00
_cell.angle_beta   90.00
_cell.angle_gamma   90.00
#
_symmetry.space_group_name_H-M   'P 1'
#
loop_
_entity.id
_entity.type
_entity.pdbx_description
1 polymer ?
#
loop_
_entity_poly.entity_id
_entity_poly.type
_entity_poly.pdbx_seq_one_letter_code
_entity_poly.pdbx_strand_id
1 'polypeptide(L)' 'MRTVKVDQRRPLTEHDTEEQTLGCRHSNPNTCRNNSTRNKCAFVRDDNICLLPPRSWKKLLKELQEVAEQAGT' A
#
# COMPACT_ATOMS: atom_id res chain seq x y z
N MET A 1 6.92 15.57 -15.37
CA MET A 1 5.98 14.58 -14.78
C MET A 1 6.44 14.31 -13.35
N ARG A 2 5.64 14.62 -12.32
CA ARG A 2 6.01 14.38 -10.92
C ARG A 2 5.89 12.89 -10.61
N THR A 3 7.02 12.20 -10.43
CA THR A 3 7.05 10.81 -9.98
C THR A 3 6.70 10.78 -8.50
N VAL A 4 5.51 10.31 -8.14
CA VAL A 4 5.18 10.05 -6.73
C VAL A 4 5.99 8.82 -6.30
N LYS A 5 7.07 9.06 -5.56
CA LYS A 5 7.90 7.99 -5.02
C LYS A 5 7.16 7.38 -3.82
N VAL A 6 6.52 6.25 -4.07
CA VAL A 6 5.75 5.52 -3.05
C VAL A 6 6.67 4.51 -2.37
N ASP A 7 6.80 4.59 -1.06
CA ASP A 7 7.51 3.57 -0.30
C ASP A 7 6.54 2.44 0.11
N GLN A 8 6.63 1.32 -0.60
CA GLN A 8 5.84 0.11 -0.32
C GLN A 8 6.20 -0.54 1.03
N ARG A 9 7.44 -0.34 1.51
CA ARG A 9 8.01 -0.95 2.73
C ARG A 9 7.92 -0.05 3.96
N ARG A 10 7.27 1.11 3.86
CA ARG A 10 7.00 1.98 5.01
C ARG A 10 6.30 1.20 6.13
N PRO A 11 6.44 1.61 7.41
CA PRO A 11 5.82 0.93 8.55
C PRO A 11 4.32 0.64 8.33
N LEU A 12 3.86 -0.47 8.90
CA LEU A 12 2.44 -0.82 8.89
C LEU A 12 1.65 0.18 9.74
N THR A 13 0.44 0.46 9.29
CA THR A 13 -0.54 1.26 10.01
C THR A 13 -1.75 0.40 10.36
N GLU A 14 -2.61 0.86 11.27
CA GLU A 14 -3.84 0.16 11.66
C GLU A 14 -4.81 -0.10 10.48
N HIS A 15 -4.67 0.67 9.39
CA HIS A 15 -5.51 0.57 8.20
C HIS A 15 -4.94 -0.39 7.13
N ASP A 16 -3.73 -0.91 7.32
CA ASP A 16 -3.10 -1.84 6.40
C ASP A 16 -3.53 -3.28 6.72
N THR A 17 -4.25 -3.89 5.79
CA THR A 17 -4.70 -5.29 5.87
C THR A 17 -4.34 -6.02 4.58
N GLU A 18 -4.68 -7.31 4.46
CA GLU A 18 -4.44 -8.06 3.22
C GLU A 18 -5.19 -7.51 2.01
N GLU A 19 -6.34 -6.86 2.24
CA GLU A 19 -7.26 -6.42 1.19
C GLU A 19 -7.20 -4.91 0.94
N GLN A 20 -6.66 -4.14 1.88
CA GLN A 20 -6.56 -2.69 1.76
C GLN A 20 -5.25 -2.15 2.33
N THR A 21 -4.82 -1.01 1.82
CA THR A 21 -3.65 -0.29 2.34
C THR A 21 -3.96 1.18 2.49
N LEU A 22 -3.42 1.81 3.53
CA LEU A 22 -3.41 3.27 3.58
C LEU A 22 -2.43 3.78 2.51
N GLY A 23 -2.87 4.69 1.66
CA GLY A 23 -2.10 5.12 0.50
C GLY A 23 -1.88 4.02 -0.54
N CYS A 24 -1.10 4.34 -1.56
CA CYS A 24 -0.60 3.36 -2.50
C CYS A 24 0.56 2.58 -1.85
N ARG A 25 0.63 1.26 -2.05
CA ARG A 25 1.81 0.43 -1.72
C ARG A 25 2.35 -0.33 -2.93
N HIS A 26 2.07 0.19 -4.13
CA HIS A 26 2.65 -0.33 -5.37
C HIS A 26 4.08 0.19 -5.51
N SER A 27 5.03 -0.67 -5.87
CA SER A 27 6.44 -0.30 -6.10
C SER A 27 6.60 0.81 -7.14
N ASN A 28 5.76 0.78 -8.18
CA ASN A 28 5.61 1.84 -9.15
C ASN A 28 4.12 2.09 -9.43
N PRO A 29 3.51 3.18 -8.94
CA PRO A 29 2.10 3.45 -9.18
C PRO A 29 1.77 3.72 -10.65
N ASN A 30 2.73 4.11 -11.48
CA ASN A 30 2.52 4.42 -12.91
C ASN A 30 2.24 3.17 -13.75
N THR A 31 2.68 1.99 -13.30
CA THR A 31 2.45 0.71 -14.01
C THR A 31 1.24 -0.04 -13.45
N CYS A 32 0.59 0.48 -12.41
CA CYS A 32 -0.58 -0.16 -11.82
C CYS A 32 -1.81 0.01 -12.74
N ARG A 33 -2.37 -1.10 -13.22
CA ARG A 33 -3.59 -1.10 -14.06
C ARG A 33 -4.80 -0.46 -13.37
N ASN A 34 -4.80 -0.45 -12.03
CA ASN A 34 -5.87 0.11 -11.21
C ASN A 34 -5.55 1.51 -10.67
N ASN A 35 -4.49 2.15 -11.19
CA ASN A 35 -4.16 3.51 -10.83
C ASN A 35 -5.33 4.44 -11.21
N SER A 36 -5.68 5.35 -10.30
CA SER A 36 -6.76 6.33 -10.49
C SER A 36 -8.15 5.72 -10.74
N THR A 37 -8.35 4.43 -10.43
CA THR A 37 -9.68 3.81 -10.47
C THR A 37 -10.55 4.40 -9.36
N ARG A 38 -11.64 5.07 -9.76
CA ARG A 38 -12.63 5.68 -8.86
C ARG A 38 -13.10 4.66 -7.81
N ASN A 39 -13.26 5.12 -6.56
CA ASN A 39 -13.68 4.32 -5.41
C ASN A 39 -12.76 3.14 -5.05
N LYS A 40 -11.56 3.01 -5.65
CA LYS A 40 -10.64 1.89 -5.32
C LYS A 40 -9.20 2.32 -5.09
N CYS A 41 -8.71 3.31 -5.83
CA CYS A 41 -7.32 3.73 -5.74
C CYS A 41 -7.15 4.85 -4.71
N ALA A 42 -6.12 4.74 -3.87
CA ALA A 42 -5.77 5.73 -2.86
C ALA A 42 -5.55 7.14 -3.43
N PHE A 43 -5.15 7.28 -4.70
CA PHE A 43 -4.91 8.60 -5.31
C PHE A 43 -6.19 9.39 -5.60
N VAL A 44 -7.35 8.74 -5.61
CA VAL A 44 -8.62 9.36 -6.03
C VAL A 44 -9.74 9.16 -5.01
N ARG A 45 -9.50 8.42 -3.93
CA ARG A 45 -10.46 8.26 -2.83
C ARG A 45 -10.16 9.29 -1.75
N ASP A 46 -11.21 9.85 -1.17
CA ASP A 46 -11.10 10.87 -0.11
C ASP A 46 -10.44 10.32 1.17
N ASP A 47 -10.59 9.02 1.44
CA ASP A 47 -9.98 8.35 2.59
C ASP A 47 -8.52 7.89 2.35
N ASN A 48 -7.98 8.14 1.15
CA ASN A 48 -6.64 7.70 0.74
C ASN A 48 -6.41 6.18 0.84
N ILE A 49 -7.45 5.34 0.87
CA ILE A 49 -7.29 3.88 0.96
C ILE A 49 -7.15 3.26 -0.44
N CYS A 50 -6.24 2.32 -0.60
CA CYS A 50 -6.16 1.48 -1.79
C CYS A 50 -6.82 0.11 -1.52
N LEU A 51 -7.94 -0.18 -2.17
CA LEU A 51 -8.66 -1.47 -2.08
C LEU A 51 -8.15 -2.51 -3.09
N LEU A 52 -7.15 -2.16 -3.88
CA LEU A 52 -6.54 -3.03 -4.89
C LEU A 52 -5.03 -3.06 -4.72
N PRO A 53 -4.53 -3.52 -3.55
CA PRO A 53 -3.10 -3.68 -3.36
C PRO A 53 -2.51 -4.68 -4.37
N PRO A 54 -1.20 -4.58 -4.68
CA PRO A 54 -0.54 -5.54 -5.58
C PRO A 54 -0.61 -6.95 -5.01
N ARG A 55 -0.58 -7.98 -5.87
CA ARG A 55 -0.60 -9.39 -5.40
C ARG A 55 0.56 -9.73 -4.46
N SER A 56 1.71 -9.07 -4.65
CA SER A 56 2.88 -9.19 -3.78
C SER A 56 2.68 -8.59 -2.39
N TRP A 57 1.62 -7.80 -2.18
CA TRP A 57 1.33 -7.14 -0.91
C TRP A 57 1.16 -8.13 0.23
N LYS A 58 0.43 -9.23 0.03
CA LYS A 58 0.21 -10.25 1.09
C LYS A 58 1.52 -10.78 1.68
N LYS A 59 2.50 -11.04 0.79
CA LYS A 59 3.83 -11.47 1.21
C LYS A 59 4.56 -10.35 1.96
N LEU A 60 4.52 -9.14 1.42
CA LEU A 60 5.18 -7.98 2.02
C LEU A 60 4.59 -7.60 3.38
N LEU A 61 3.27 -7.69 3.54
CA LEU A 61 2.55 -7.46 4.79
C LEU A 61 3.07 -8.40 5.87
N LYS A 62 3.18 -9.70 5.56
CA LYS A 62 3.73 -10.69 6.51
C LYS A 62 5.18 -10.34 6.91
N GLU A 63 6.04 -10.05 5.93
CA GLU A 63 7.42 -9.62 6.20
C GLU A 63 7.47 -8.38 7.11
N LEU A 64 6.59 -7.40 6.87
CA LEU A 64 6.53 -6.18 7.66
C LEU A 64 5.95 -6.40 9.06
N GLN A 65 5.01 -7.33 9.23
CA GLN A 65 4.48 -7.73 10.55
C GLN A 65 5.58 -8.37 11.39
N GLU A 66 6.37 -9.27 10.80
CA GLU A 66 7.51 -9.91 11.48
C GLU A 66 8.57 -8.88 11.90
N VAL A 67 8.85 -7.88 11.05
CA VAL A 67 9.78 -6.79 11.39
C VAL A 67 9.21 -5.87 12.46
N ALA A 68 7.92 -5.53 12.40
CA ALA A 68 7.26 -4.67 13.38
C ALA A 68 7.25 -5.31 14.78
N GLU A 69 7.07 -6.63 14.86
CA GLU A 69 7.14 -7.38 16.13
C GLU A 69 8.56 -7.40 16.70
N GLN A 70 9.59 -7.54 15.85
CA GLN A 70 11.00 -7.51 16.27
C GLN A 70 11.49 -6.13 16.69
N ALA A 71 10.90 -5.04 16.19
CA ALA A 71 11.26 -3.67 16.54
C ALA A 71 10.66 -3.18 17.88
N GLY A 72 9.77 -3.98 18.49
CA GLY A 72 9.11 -3.68 19.76
C GLY A 72 9.75 -4.31 21.01
N THR A 73 10.93 -4.91 20.89
CA THR A 73 11.74 -5.45 22.00
C THR A 73 12.98 -4.58 22.22
#